data_AF-J9DYI4-F1
#
_entry.id   AF-J9DYI4-F1
#
_cell.length_a   1.000
_cell.length_b   1.000
_cell.length_c   1.000
_cell.angle_alpha   90.00
_cell.angle_beta   90.00
_cell.angle_gamma   90.00
#
_symmetry.space_group_name_H-M   'P 1'
#
loop_
_entity.id
_entity.type
_entity.pdbx_description
1 polymer ?
#
loop_
_entity_poly.entity_id
_entity_poly.type
_entity_poly.pdbx_seq_one_letter_code
_entity_poly.pdbx_strand_id
1 'polypeptide(L)'
;MATAIKTRDVICLKGSAQLVQEFFHFGLNSILYLRGLYPADSFKREKKYGLTMLVTNNPALQQYLAPLLEQVKYWLENKQLRKLVVVISNIQTKDILERWQFDIETDAVIQQNGYFAIVVAFFFFSIKGDF
;
A
#
# COMPACT_ATOMS: atom_id res chain seq x y z
N MET A 1 -22.30 -16.64 28.98
CA MET A 1 -22.87 -16.44 27.63
C MET A 1 -21.69 -16.34 26.67
N ALA A 2 -21.46 -17.37 25.85
CA ALA A 2 -20.39 -17.35 24.84
C ALA A 2 -20.95 -16.70 23.57
N THR A 3 -20.42 -15.55 23.19
CA THR A 3 -20.78 -14.87 21.95
C THR A 3 -20.19 -15.66 20.79
N ALA A 4 -21.03 -16.27 19.95
CA ALA A 4 -20.58 -17.03 18.80
C ALA A 4 -19.81 -16.12 17.82
N ILE A 5 -18.53 -16.41 17.61
CA ILE A 5 -17.73 -15.78 16.56
C ILE A 5 -18.30 -16.30 15.23
N LYS A 6 -18.91 -15.41 14.46
CA LYS A 6 -19.52 -15.73 13.17
C LYS A 6 -18.41 -15.94 12.14
N THR A 7 -17.82 -17.13 12.10
CA THR A 7 -16.84 -17.52 11.09
C THR A 7 -17.53 -17.50 9.73
N ARG A 8 -17.15 -16.54 8.87
CA ARG A 8 -17.63 -16.51 7.49
C ARG A 8 -16.66 -17.37 6.68
N ASP A 9 -17.03 -18.61 6.39
CA ASP A 9 -16.26 -19.53 5.52
C ASP A 9 -16.26 -19.13 4.04
N VAL A 10 -16.89 -18.00 3.69
CA VAL A 10 -16.97 -17.50 2.32
C VAL A 10 -16.01 -16.32 2.17
N ILE A 11 -15.02 -16.49 1.28
CA ILE A 11 -14.13 -15.40 0.84
C ILE A 11 -14.95 -14.45 -0.03
N CYS A 12 -15.25 -13.27 0.50
CA CYS A 12 -15.97 -12.23 -0.23
C CYS A 12 -15.00 -11.22 -0.85
N LEU A 13 -15.39 -10.61 -1.97
CA LEU A 13 -14.60 -9.56 -2.65
C LEU A 13 -14.18 -8.43 -1.69
N LYS A 14 -15.07 -8.00 -0.78
CA LYS A 14 -14.75 -6.98 0.25
C LYS A 14 -13.67 -7.44 1.22
N GLY A 15 -13.69 -8.72 1.61
CA GLY A 15 -12.66 -9.31 2.46
C GLY A 15 -11.32 -9.38 1.73
N SER A 16 -11.33 -9.82 0.47
CA SER A 16 -10.12 -9.84 -0.37
C SER A 16 -9.55 -8.44 -0.60
N ALA A 17 -10.40 -7.44 -0.89
CA ALA A 17 -9.96 -6.06 -1.08
C ALA A 17 -9.32 -5.48 0.20
N GLN A 18 -9.86 -5.81 1.38
CA GLN A 18 -9.25 -5.44 2.65
C GLN A 18 -7.88 -6.10 2.84
N LEU A 19 -7.75 -7.41 2.56
CA LEU A 19 -6.46 -8.11 2.67
C LEU A 19 -5.40 -7.53 1.73
N VAL A 20 -5.78 -7.18 0.49
CA VAL A 20 -4.88 -6.56 -0.47
C VAL A 20 -4.50 -5.13 -0.04
N GLN A 21 -5.43 -4.37 0.54
CA GLN A 21 -5.12 -3.06 1.11
C GLN A 21 -4.13 -3.18 2.29
N GLU A 22 -4.30 -4.16 3.17
CA GLU A 22 -3.38 -4.43 4.28
C GLU A 22 -2.00 -4.86 3.75
N PHE A 23 -1.96 -5.68 2.70
CA PHE A 23 -0.71 -6.02 2.01
C PHE A 23 0.02 -4.76 1.53
N PHE A 24 -0.67 -3.84 0.85
CA PHE A 24 -0.05 -2.58 0.42
C PHE A 24 0.36 -1.69 1.60
N HIS A 25 -0.39 -1.69 2.70
CA HIS A 25 -0.01 -0.96 3.90
C HIS A 25 1.37 -1.40 4.41
N PHE A 26 1.57 -2.70 4.63
CA PHE A 26 2.87 -3.21 5.12
C PHE A 26 3.95 -3.16 4.03
N GLY A 27 3.59 -3.42 2.77
CA GLY A 27 4.51 -3.38 1.64
C GLY A 27 5.12 -2.00 1.42
N LEU A 28 4.29 -0.94 1.42
CA LEU A 28 4.77 0.44 1.30
C LEU A 28 5.67 0.83 2.47
N ASN A 29 5.27 0.54 3.71
CA ASN A 29 6.11 0.80 4.88
C ASN A 29 7.45 0.06 4.80
N SER A 30 7.45 -1.17 4.30
CA SER A 30 8.68 -1.98 4.14
C SER A 30 9.61 -1.38 3.08
N ILE A 31 9.08 -0.91 1.94
CA ILE A 31 9.88 -0.23 0.91
C ILE A 31 10.51 1.04 1.48
N LEU A 32 9.71 1.86 2.18
CA LEU A 32 10.19 3.10 2.80
C LEU A 32 11.32 2.86 3.81
N TYR A 33 11.20 1.81 4.62
CA TYR A 33 12.21 1.43 5.60
C TYR A 33 13.47 0.83 4.95
N LEU A 34 13.32 -0.17 4.08
CA LEU A 34 14.47 -0.91 3.50
C LEU A 34 15.31 -0.03 2.57
N ARG A 35 14.70 0.97 1.93
CA ARG A 35 15.42 1.95 1.10
C ARG A 35 15.94 3.15 1.89
N GLY A 36 15.70 3.21 3.20
CA GLY A 36 16.16 4.31 4.05
C GLY A 36 15.54 5.66 3.70
N LEU A 37 14.32 5.68 3.14
CA LEU A 37 13.64 6.92 2.75
C LEU A 37 13.14 7.73 3.96
N TYR A 38 12.93 7.03 5.08
CA TYR A 38 12.70 7.62 6.39
C TYR A 38 13.66 6.99 7.40
N PRO A 39 14.05 7.72 8.46
CA PRO A 39 14.95 7.17 9.46
C PRO A 39 14.29 6.03 10.25
N ALA A 40 15.11 5.10 10.73
CA ALA A 40 14.65 3.84 11.30
C ALA A 40 13.81 4.01 12.58
N ASP A 41 14.05 5.08 13.34
CA ASP A 41 13.31 5.49 14.53
C ASP A 41 11.86 5.96 14.23
N SER A 42 11.60 6.32 12.98
CA SER A 42 10.28 6.70 12.47
C SER A 42 9.39 5.49 12.15
N PHE A 43 9.83 4.29 12.51
CA PHE A 43 9.09 3.04 12.36
C PHE A 43 8.98 2.30 13.69
N LYS A 44 7.81 1.69 13.90
CA LYS A 44 7.53 0.78 15.01
C LYS A 44 7.30 -0.63 14.49
N ARG A 45 7.55 -1.60 15.36
CA ARG A 45 7.29 -3.01 15.10
C ARG A 45 5.84 -3.35 15.47
N GLU A 46 5.14 -4.03 14.57
CA GLU A 46 3.78 -4.51 14.79
C GLU A 46 3.69 -6.00 14.45
N LYS A 47 3.05 -6.81 15.31
CA LYS A 47 2.87 -8.23 15.04
C LYS A 47 1.59 -8.45 14.23
N LYS A 48 1.74 -8.97 13.01
CA LYS A 48 0.64 -9.30 12.10
C LYS A 48 0.94 -10.60 11.36
N TYR A 49 -0.07 -11.45 11.21
CA TYR A 49 0.06 -12.74 10.52
C TYR A 49 1.18 -13.64 11.09
N GLY A 50 1.47 -13.53 12.39
CA GLY A 50 2.58 -14.24 13.04
C GLY A 50 3.98 -13.67 12.72
N LEU A 51 4.07 -12.61 11.92
CA LEU A 51 5.30 -11.93 11.55
C LEU A 51 5.44 -10.58 12.26
N THR A 52 6.67 -10.12 12.41
CA THR A 52 6.96 -8.77 12.89
C THR A 52 7.10 -7.85 11.68
N MET A 53 6.11 -6.99 11.47
CA MET A 53 6.09 -6.00 10.40
C MET A 53 6.58 -4.64 10.91
N LEU A 54 7.05 -3.78 10.01
CA LEU A 54 7.40 -2.39 10.30
C LEU A 54 6.33 -1.47 9.77
N VAL A 55 5.91 -0.51 10.59
CA VAL A 55 4.90 0.50 10.25
C VAL A 55 5.40 1.85 10.72
N THR A 56 5.21 2.90 9.93
CA THR A 56 5.61 4.24 10.35
C THR A 56 4.86 4.69 11.62
N ASN A 57 5.55 5.42 12.50
CA ASN A 57 4.95 6.16 13.62
C ASN A 57 4.86 7.67 13.34
N ASN A 58 5.29 8.13 12.15
CA ASN A 58 5.29 9.53 11.76
C ASN A 58 3.85 9.96 11.37
N PRO A 59 3.24 10.93 12.07
CA PRO A 59 1.85 11.31 11.81
C PRO A 59 1.61 11.86 10.40
N ALA A 60 2.56 12.61 9.84
CA ALA A 60 2.42 13.19 8.51
C ALA A 60 2.44 12.10 7.42
N LEU A 61 3.33 11.11 7.55
CA LEU A 61 3.37 9.97 6.64
C LEU A 61 2.11 9.09 6.77
N GLN A 62 1.63 8.87 8.00
CA GLN A 62 0.37 8.16 8.23
C GLN A 62 -0.82 8.88 7.58
N GLN A 63 -0.91 10.20 7.74
CA GLN A 63 -1.95 11.03 7.15
C GLN A 63 -1.89 11.03 5.61
N TYR A 64 -0.70 10.85 5.02
CA TYR A 64 -0.54 10.69 3.58
C TYR A 64 -0.96 9.30 3.09
N LEU A 65 -0.51 8.23 3.78
CA LEU A 65 -0.76 6.85 3.35
C LEU A 65 -2.22 6.41 3.57
N ALA A 66 -2.87 6.87 4.64
CA ALA A 66 -4.24 6.46 4.97
C ALA A 66 -5.28 6.70 3.85
N PRO A 67 -5.44 7.93 3.32
CA PRO A 67 -6.41 8.18 2.24
C PRO A 67 -6.03 7.45 0.95
N LEU A 68 -4.73 7.31 0.65
CA LEU A 68 -4.26 6.55 -0.50
C LEU A 68 -4.69 5.08 -0.42
N LEU A 69 -4.49 4.45 0.74
CA LEU A 69 -4.84 3.05 0.95
C LEU A 69 -6.36 2.82 0.97
N GLU A 70 -7.14 3.74 1.53
CA GLU A 70 -8.61 3.69 1.44
C GLU A 70 -9.09 3.80 -0.01
N GLN A 71 -8.47 4.67 -0.81
CA GLN A 71 -8.79 4.78 -2.23
C GLN A 71 -8.42 3.50 -3.01
N VAL A 72 -7.28 2.88 -2.69
CA VAL A 72 -6.88 1.57 -3.23
C VAL A 72 -7.92 0.51 -2.91
N LYS A 73 -8.39 0.43 -1.66
CA LYS A 73 -9.45 -0.49 -1.25
C LYS A 73 -10.74 -0.23 -2.04
N TYR A 74 -11.17 1.02 -2.15
CA TYR A 74 -12.35 1.38 -2.94
C TYR A 74 -12.24 0.92 -4.39
N TRP A 75 -11.09 1.13 -5.05
CA TRP A 75 -10.90 0.67 -6.42
C TRP A 75 -10.84 -0.86 -6.54
N LEU A 76 -10.28 -1.56 -5.55
CA LEU A 76 -10.29 -3.03 -5.52
C LEU A 76 -11.71 -3.59 -5.36
N GLU A 77 -12.51 -3.03 -4.46
CA GLU A 77 -13.91 -3.45 -4.25
C GLU A 77 -14.77 -3.24 -5.50
N ASN A 78 -14.46 -2.20 -6.29
CA ASN A 78 -15.15 -1.89 -7.54
C ASN A 78 -14.51 -2.54 -8.78
N LYS A 79 -13.44 -3.34 -8.63
CA LYS A 79 -12.68 -3.96 -9.73
C LYS A 79 -12.10 -2.96 -10.74
N GLN A 80 -11.73 -1.78 -10.26
CA GLN A 80 -11.20 -0.66 -11.07
C GLN A 80 -9.67 -0.54 -11.00
N LEU A 81 -9.02 -1.24 -10.06
CA LEU A 81 -7.57 -1.23 -9.89
C LEU A 81 -6.91 -2.36 -10.67
N ARG A 82 -6.10 -2.03 -11.69
CA ARG A 82 -5.31 -3.01 -12.46
C ARG A 82 -3.82 -2.99 -12.14
N LYS A 83 -3.31 -1.83 -11.72
CA LYS A 83 -1.88 -1.62 -11.52
C LYS A 83 -1.65 -0.55 -10.46
N LEU A 84 -0.77 -0.85 -9.52
CA LEU A 84 -0.23 0.11 -8.57
C LEU A 84 1.27 0.26 -8.85
N VAL A 85 1.72 1.50 -9.07
CA VAL A 85 3.13 1.79 -9.35
C VAL A 85 3.66 2.72 -8.27
N VAL A 86 4.73 2.29 -7.60
CA VAL A 86 5.49 3.12 -6.66
C VAL A 86 6.77 3.54 -7.34
N VAL A 87 7.00 4.85 -7.42
CA VAL A 87 8.19 5.42 -8.06
C VAL A 87 9.02 6.13 -7.00
N ILE A 88 10.28 5.74 -6.88
CA ILE A 88 11.29 6.44 -6.08
C ILE A 88 12.13 7.26 -7.05
N SER A 89 12.14 8.57 -6.85
CA SER A 89 12.87 9.52 -7.69
C SER A 89 13.70 10.48 -6.85
N ASN A 90 14.79 10.96 -7.43
CA ASN A 90 15.58 12.02 -6.82
C ASN A 90 14.80 13.34 -6.87
N ILE A 91 14.65 14.02 -5.74
CA ILE A 91 13.88 15.28 -5.68
C ILE A 91 14.47 16.40 -6.54
N GLN A 92 15.81 16.44 -6.66
CA GLN A 92 16.56 17.51 -7.32
C GLN A 92 16.62 17.26 -8.82
N THR A 93 17.09 16.08 -9.24
CA THR A 93 17.28 15.77 -10.66
C THR A 93 16.01 15.27 -11.34
N LYS A 94 15.02 14.80 -10.56
CA LYS A 94 13.80 14.12 -11.05
C LYS A 94 14.06 12.78 -11.73
N ASP A 95 15.28 12.25 -11.66
CA ASP A 95 15.61 10.95 -12.19
C ASP A 95 14.90 9.85 -11.40
N ILE A 96 14.35 8.88 -12.13
CA ILE A 96 13.72 7.68 -11.56
C ILE A 96 14.85 6.74 -11.13
N LEU A 97 14.90 6.44 -9.84
CA LEU A 97 15.86 5.50 -9.26
C LEU A 97 15.28 4.10 -9.20
N GLU A 98 14.03 3.97 -8.78
CA GLU A 98 13.36 2.68 -8.68
C GLU A 98 11.89 2.80 -9.05
N ARG A 99 11.36 1.71 -9.63
CA ARG A 99 9.95 1.57 -9.99
C ARG A 99 9.46 0.20 -9.57
N TRP A 100 8.60 0.17 -8.57
CA TRP A 100 7.94 -1.04 -8.10
C TRP A 100 6.54 -1.10 -8.74
N GLN A 101 6.31 -2.11 -9.57
CA GLN A 101 5.03 -2.32 -10.25
C GLN A 101 4.32 -3.52 -9.64
N PHE A 102 3.08 -3.31 -9.23
CA PHE A 102 2.18 -4.35 -8.75
C PHE A 102 1.02 -4.46 -9.75
N ASP A 103 1.06 -5.50 -10.57
CA ASP A 103 -0.04 -5.86 -11.45
C ASP A 103 -1.11 -6.61 -10.65
N ILE A 104 -2.37 -6.22 -10.83
CA ILE A 104 -3.51 -6.70 -10.05
C ILE A 104 -4.51 -7.29 -11.03
N GLU A 105 -4.73 -8.59 -10.87
CA GLU A 105 -5.69 -9.36 -11.64
C GLU A 105 -6.90 -9.65 -10.77
N THR A 106 -8.09 -9.36 -11.29
CA THR A 106 -9.37 -9.65 -10.63
C THR A 106 -10.20 -10.54 -11.55
N ASP A 107 -10.92 -11.52 -10.99
CA ASP A 107 -11.75 -12.44 -11.76
C ASP A 107 -12.71 -11.71 -12.72
N ALA A 108 -12.79 -12.26 -13.94
CA ALA A 108 -13.35 -11.66 -15.14
C ALA A 108 -14.87 -11.38 -15.02
N VAL A 109 -15.18 -10.22 -14.43
CA VAL A 109 -16.32 -9.37 -14.81
C VAL A 109 -15.78 -7.94 -14.86
N ILE A 110 -14.78 -7.71 -15.70
CA ILE A 110 -14.20 -6.38 -15.89
C ILE A 110 -15.08 -5.68 -16.91
N GLN A 111 -15.88 -4.71 -16.46
CA GLN A 111 -16.65 -3.85 -17.36
C GLN A 111 -15.69 -3.16 -18.33
N GLN A 112 -15.91 -3.34 -19.63
CA GLN A 112 -15.03 -2.83 -20.69
C GLN A 112 -15.00 -1.29 -20.80
N ASN A 113 -15.85 -0.56 -20.06
CA ASN A 113 -16.05 0.89 -20.21
C ASN A 113 -15.84 1.73 -18.92
N GLY A 114 -15.18 1.21 -17.89
CA GLY A 114 -14.92 1.95 -16.65
C GLY A 114 -13.62 2.76 -16.67
N TYR A 115 -13.62 3.99 -16.15
CA TYR A 115 -12.42 4.79 -15.89
C TYR A 115 -11.30 3.95 -15.28
N PHE A 116 -10.12 3.97 -15.92
CA PHE A 116 -8.95 3.20 -15.50
C PHE A 116 -8.17 3.95 -14.42
N ALA A 117 -8.17 3.44 -13.18
CA ALA A 117 -7.35 3.99 -12.12
C ALA A 117 -5.93 3.40 -12.22
N ILE A 118 -4.98 4.19 -12.73
CA ILE A 118 -3.56 3.95 -12.51
C ILE A 118 -3.16 4.77 -11.29
N VAL A 119 -2.83 4.08 -10.20
CA VAL A 119 -2.33 4.73 -9.00
C VAL A 119 -0.84 4.83 -9.14
N VAL A 120 -0.36 6.04 -9.42
CA VAL A 120 1.07 6.34 -9.32
C VAL A 120 1.30 7.03 -7.98
N ALA A 121 1.79 6.27 -7.02
CA ALA A 121 2.27 6.84 -5.77
C ALA A 121 3.66 7.44 -6.06
N PHE A 122 3.69 8.76 -6.26
CA PHE A 122 4.93 9.50 -6.39
C PHE A 122 5.50 9.80 -5.01
N PHE A 123 6.56 9.08 -4.67
CA PHE A 123 7.37 9.39 -3.53
C PHE A 123 8.56 10.24 -3.98
N PHE A 124 8.43 11.55 -3.85
CA PHE A 124 9.53 12.48 -4.08
C PHE A 124 10.41 12.51 -2.84
N PHE A 125 11.63 11.97 -2.93
CA PHE A 125 12.58 11.98 -1.83
C PHE A 125 13.86 12.74 -2.19
N SER A 126 14.30 13.58 -1.27
CA SER A 126 15.66 14.12 -1.30
C SER A 126 16.58 13.03 -0.76
N ILE A 127 17.36 12.40 -1.64
CA ILE A 127 18.57 11.71 -1.19
C ILE A 127 19.56 12.82 -0.80
N LYS A 128 19.42 13.36 0.42
CA LYS A 128 20.58 13.88 1.16
C LYS A 128 21.13 12.63 1.87
N GLY A 129 22.27 12.06 1.48
CA GLY A 129 23.49 12.81 1.19
C GLY A 129 23.90 13.52 2.47
N ASP A 130 24.41 12.73 3.41
CA ASP A 130 25.23 13.08 4.57
C ASP A 130 24.71 14.14 5.57
N PHE A 131 24.44 13.68 6.80
CA PHE A 131 25.15 14.10 8.01
C PHE A 131 25.13 12.99 9.05
#